data_AF-A0A956E6N6-F1
#
_entry.id   AF-A0A956E6N6-F1
#
_cell.length_a   1.000
_cell.length_b   1.000
_cell.length_c   1.000
_cell.angle_alpha   90.00
_cell.angle_beta   90.00
_cell.angle_gamma   90.00
#
_symmetry.space_group_name_H-M   'P 1'
#
loop_
_entity.id
_entity.type
_entity.pdbx_description
1 polymer ?
#
loop_
_entity_poly.entity_id
_entity_poly.type
_entity_poly.pdbx_seq_one_letter_code
_entity_poly.pdbx_strand_id
1 'polypeptide(L)' 'GDQKRVGTPTEAIQNGSSMLVVGRPVRDAADPERAALGLATEVAAALSAGARAQ' A
#
# COMPACT_ATOMS: atom_id res chain seq x y z
N GLY A 1 12.88 -0.28 -18.61
CA GLY A 1 12.39 0.44 -17.43
C GLY A 1 11.37 -0.44 -16.76
N ASP A 2 11.85 -1.39 -15.96
CA ASP A 2 11.00 -2.20 -15.12
C ASP A 2 10.82 -1.39 -13.84
N GLN A 3 9.61 -0.88 -13.59
CA GLN A 3 9.22 -0.33 -12.29
C GLN A 3 9.13 -1.49 -11.28
N LYS A 4 10.24 -2.22 -11.13
CA LYS A 4 10.40 -3.44 -10.35
C LYS A 4 10.71 -3.16 -8.91
N ARG A 5 10.05 -2.18 -8.31
CA ARG A 5 9.96 -2.12 -6.86
C ARG A 5 8.53 -1.77 -6.53
N VAL A 6 7.67 -2.78 -6.66
CA VAL A 6 6.41 -2.84 -5.92
C VAL A 6 6.82 -2.95 -4.45
N GLY A 7 7.17 -1.82 -3.84
CA GLY A 7 7.35 -1.74 -2.40
C GLY A 7 6.01 -2.01 -1.75
N THR A 8 6.02 -2.66 -0.58
CA THR A 8 4.81 -2.79 0.20
C THR A 8 4.28 -1.40 0.59
N PRO A 9 2.96 -1.24 0.80
CA PRO A 9 2.40 0.02 1.32
C PRO A 9 3.16 0.49 2.58
N THR A 10 3.53 -0.45 3.43
CA THR A 10 4.30 -0.24 4.66
C THR A 10 5.68 0.37 4.43
N GLU A 11 6.45 -0.14 3.47
CA GLU A 11 7.75 0.43 3.11
C GLU A 11 7.60 1.84 2.53
N ALA A 12 6.60 2.05 1.67
CA ALA A 12 6.37 3.35 1.07
C ALA A 12 6.01 4.41 2.12
N ILE A 13 5.19 4.07 3.11
CA ILE A 13 4.84 4.95 4.24
C ILE A 13 6.07 5.25 5.10
N GLN A 14 6.87 4.23 5.45
CA GLN A 14 8.11 4.43 6.21
C GLN A 14 9.12 5.32 5.48
N ASN A 15 9.16 5.25 4.16
CA ASN A 15 9.98 6.12 3.32
C ASN A 15 9.40 7.54 3.15
N GLY A 16 8.30 7.88 3.84
CA GLY A 16 7.68 9.21 3.81
C GLY A 16 6.75 9.46 2.63
N SER A 17 6.29 8.41 1.94
CA SER A 17 5.36 8.56 0.81
C SER A 17 3.97 8.95 1.30
N SER A 18 3.47 10.10 0.86
CA SER A 18 2.08 10.55 1.15
C SER A 18 1.05 10.01 0.15
N MET A 19 1.49 9.40 -0.96
CA MET A 19 0.61 8.87 -1.99
C MET A 19 1.11 7.53 -2.52
N LEU A 20 0.18 6.57 -2.65
CA LEU A 20 0.43 5.23 -3.21
C LEU A 20 -0.37 5.06 -4.49
N VAL A 21 0.29 4.64 -5.57
CA VAL A 21 -0.37 4.33 -6.85
C VAL A 21 -0.50 2.82 -6.99
N VAL A 22 -1.73 2.32 -6.91
CA VAL A 22 -2.02 0.89 -7.07
C VAL A 22 -2.83 0.67 -8.35
N GLY A 23 -2.25 -0.10 -9.29
CA GLY A 23 -2.86 -0.42 -10.58
C GLY A 23 -3.28 -1.89 -10.69
N ARG A 24 -2.40 -2.71 -11.30
CA ARG A 24 -2.65 -4.14 -11.54
C ARG A 24 -3.16 -4.94 -10.34
N PRO A 25 -2.64 -4.74 -9.11
CA PRO A 25 -3.10 -5.54 -7.96
C PRO A 25 -4.59 -5.39 -7.64
N VAL A 26 -5.21 -4.25 -7.97
CA VAL A 26 -6.65 -4.03 -7.79
C VAL A 26 -7.41 -4.36 -9.07
N ARG A 27 -6.91 -3.90 -10.22
CA ARG A 27 -7.58 -4.07 -11.52
C ARG A 27 -7.69 -5.54 -11.95
N ASP A 28 -6.64 -6.32 -11.73
CA ASP A 28 -6.54 -7.71 -12.20
C ASP A 28 -6.96 -8.71 -11.10
N ALA A 29 -7.42 -8.24 -9.93
CA ALA A 29 -7.90 -9.09 -8.85
C ALA A 29 -9.25 -9.72 -9.19
N ALA A 30 -9.47 -10.97 -8.73
CA ALA A 30 -10.75 -11.65 -8.86
C ALA A 30 -11.89 -10.91 -8.12
N ASP A 31 -11.55 -10.20 -7.05
CA ASP A 31 -12.45 -9.33 -6.29
C ASP A 31 -11.73 -7.98 -6.04
N PRO A 32 -11.96 -6.97 -6.90
CA PRO A 32 -11.29 -5.68 -6.81
C PRO A 32 -11.62 -4.93 -5.53
N GLU A 33 -12.85 -5.07 -5.03
CA GLU A 33 -13.29 -4.40 -3.80
C GLU A 33 -12.54 -4.97 -2.60
N ARG A 34 -12.49 -6.30 -2.47
CA ARG A 34 -11.71 -6.97 -1.42
C ARG A 34 -10.23 -6.65 -1.51
N ALA A 35 -9.66 -6.58 -2.72
CA ALA A 35 -8.26 -6.21 -2.91
C ALA A 35 -8.00 -4.77 -2.44
N ALA A 36 -8.85 -3.82 -2.81
CA ALA A 36 -8.74 -2.43 -2.37
C ALA A 36 -8.90 -2.28 -0.85
N LEU A 37 -9.86 -2.99 -0.25
CA LEU A 37 -10.08 -3.00 1.20
C LEU A 37 -8.89 -3.59 1.97
N GLY A 38 -8.29 -4.66 1.45
CA GLY A 38 -7.08 -5.26 2.04
C GLY A 38 -5.92 -4.27 2.04
N LEU A 39 -5.68 -3.60 0.92
CA LEU A 39 -4.65 -2.56 0.80
C LEU A 39 -4.90 -1.38 1.75
N ALA A 40 -6.14 -0.90 1.83
CA ALA A 40 -6.50 0.18 2.75
C ALA A 40 -6.25 -0.20 4.21
N THR A 41 -6.52 -1.46 4.57
CA THR A 41 -6.26 -1.99 5.92
C THR A 41 -4.76 -2.03 6.21
N GLU A 42 -3.93 -2.50 5.26
CA GLU A 42 -2.47 -2.49 5.41
C GLU A 42 -1.92 -1.07 5.57
N VAL A 43 -2.38 -0.12 4.75
CA VAL A 43 -2.00 1.29 4.85
C VAL A 43 -2.35 1.88 6.22
N ALA A 44 -3.58 1.63 6.70
CA ALA A 44 -4.01 2.11 8.01
C ALA A 44 -3.16 1.53 9.16
N ALA A 45 -2.84 0.23 9.08
CA ALA A 45 -1.96 -0.43 10.05
C ALA A 45 -0.55 0.17 10.04
N ALA A 46 0.02 0.38 8.86
CA ALA A 46 1.35 0.97 8.70
C ALA A 46 1.41 2.43 9.21
N LEU A 47 0.38 3.25 8.94
CA LEU A 47 0.28 4.61 9.49
C LEU A 47 0.17 4.60 11.01
N SER A 48 -0.62 3.68 11.59
CA SER A 48 -0.76 3.54 13.04
C SER A 48 0.52 3.04 13.74
N ALA A 49 1.31 2.21 13.05
CA ALA A 49 2.62 1.76 13.53
C ALA A 49 3.65 2.89 13.45
N GLY A 50 3.70 3.62 12.33
CA GLY A 50 4.59 4.77 12.14
C GLY A 50 4.30 5.91 13.13
N ALA A 51 3.04 6.15 13.50
CA ALA A 51 2.67 7.16 14.48
C ALA A 51 3.08 6.83 15.93
N ARG A 52 3.34 5.55 16.25
CA ARG A 52 3.84 5.13 17.57
C ARG A 52 5.36 5.14 17.68
N ALA A 53 6.06 5.19 16.55
CA ALA A 53 7.51 5.17 16.46
C ALA A 53 8.13 6.58 16.33
N GLN A 54 7.29 7.61 16.14
CA GLN A 54 7.63 9.03 16.07
C GLN A 54 7.26 9.72 17.40
#